data_AF-X7XPS9-F1
#
_entry.id   AF-X7XPS9-F1
#
_cell.length_a   1.000
_cell.length_b   1.000
_cell.length_c   1.000
_cell.angle_alpha   90.00
_cell.angle_beta   90.00
_cell.angle_gamma   90.00
#
_symmetry.space_group_name_H-M   'P 1'
#
loop_
_entity.id
_entity.type
_entity.pdbx_description
1 polymer ?
#
loop_
_entity_poly.entity_id
_entity_poly.type
_entity_poly.pdbx_seq_one_letter_code
_entity_poly.pdbx_strand_id
1 'polypeptide(L)'
;MYSDKSLGPAVNAYVGYGEIVRWFKQAADPRSDLARFGVAPRYPWDFAADVRANRLPQVSWLVPNILVSEHPAMPDAGGAVAMADTLRILLSNPAVWEKTALIVSYDENGGFFDHVVPPTAPPGTAGEYLTVPDIDGVAGSGGIRGPIGLGFRVPCLVISPFSRGGLMAHDVFDHTSQLRLIEKRFGVPVPNLTAWRRSVTGDMTSAFNFAVPPNRRHPS
;
A
#
# COMPACT_ATOMS: atom_id res chain seq x y z
N MET A 1 9.39 6.00 -2.37
CA MET A 1 8.99 5.39 -1.09
C MET A 1 9.61 6.22 0.00
N TYR A 2 8.78 6.79 0.86
CA TYR A 2 9.20 7.56 2.02
C TYR A 2 8.92 6.71 3.24
N SER A 3 9.98 6.25 3.89
CA SER A 3 9.88 5.47 5.12
C SER A 3 10.28 6.33 6.30
N ASP A 4 9.58 6.21 7.43
CA ASP A 4 10.02 6.83 8.68
C ASP A 4 11.22 6.05 9.24
N LYS A 5 12.32 6.76 9.54
CA LYS A 5 13.59 6.17 10.04
C LYS A 5 14.00 6.72 11.40
N SER A 6 13.12 7.48 12.05
CA SER A 6 13.43 8.22 13.28
C SER A 6 13.79 7.31 14.47
N LEU A 7 13.25 6.10 14.52
CA LEU A 7 13.49 5.13 15.61
C LEU A 7 14.64 4.15 15.33
N GLY A 8 15.38 4.36 14.24
CA GLY A 8 16.52 3.52 13.87
C GLY A 8 16.13 2.14 13.31
N PRO A 9 17.15 1.34 12.94
CA PRO A 9 16.93 0.09 12.20
C PRO A 9 16.27 -1.00 13.04
N ALA A 10 16.51 -1.08 14.35
CA ALA A 10 15.97 -2.17 15.17
C ALA A 10 14.43 -2.17 15.23
N VAL A 11 13.82 -1.00 15.34
CA VAL A 11 12.36 -0.82 15.42
C VAL A 11 11.72 -0.98 14.05
N ASN A 12 12.39 -0.51 12.99
CA ASN A 12 11.92 -0.63 11.61
C ASN A 12 12.16 -2.01 10.98
N ALA A 13 13.13 -2.77 11.50
CA ALA A 13 13.48 -4.11 11.02
C ALA A 13 12.77 -5.22 11.78
N TYR A 14 12.19 -4.97 12.97
CA TYR A 14 11.50 -5.99 13.76
C TYR A 14 10.34 -6.67 13.00
N VAL A 15 9.82 -6.02 11.96
CA VAL A 15 8.80 -6.57 11.05
C VAL A 15 9.23 -6.51 9.58
N GLY A 16 10.50 -6.19 9.27
CA GLY A 16 11.05 -6.17 7.92
C GLY A 16 10.50 -5.11 6.94
N TYR A 17 9.40 -4.41 7.26
CA TYR A 17 8.70 -3.52 6.34
C TYR A 17 9.52 -2.29 5.88
N GLY A 18 10.41 -1.78 6.72
CA GLY A 18 11.24 -0.62 6.38
C GLY A 18 12.38 -0.93 5.41
N GLU A 19 12.71 -2.22 5.22
CA GLU A 19 13.92 -2.64 4.51
C GLU A 19 13.68 -3.77 3.49
N ILE A 20 12.42 -4.18 3.25
CA ILE A 20 12.10 -5.21 2.25
C ILE A 20 12.59 -4.83 0.84
N VAL A 21 12.60 -3.52 0.53
CA VAL A 21 13.15 -2.99 -0.72
C VAL A 21 14.66 -3.27 -0.85
N ARG A 22 15.38 -3.43 0.27
CA ARG A 22 16.81 -3.77 0.25
C ARG A 22 17.11 -5.21 -0.12
N TRP A 23 16.12 -6.11 -0.09
CA TRP A 23 16.31 -7.49 -0.52
C TRP A 23 16.42 -7.61 -2.04
N PHE A 24 16.00 -6.59 -2.79
CA PHE A 24 16.17 -6.52 -4.22
C PHE A 24 17.62 -6.22 -4.58
N LYS A 25 18.17 -6.97 -5.54
CA LYS A 25 19.55 -6.79 -6.01
C LYS A 25 19.85 -5.34 -6.44
N GLN A 26 18.88 -4.63 -7.02
CA GLN A 26 19.08 -3.24 -7.44
C GLN A 26 19.40 -2.31 -6.26
N ALA A 27 18.83 -2.57 -5.08
CA ALA A 27 19.03 -1.72 -3.90
C ALA A 27 20.46 -1.76 -3.37
N ALA A 28 21.27 -2.75 -3.77
CA ALA A 28 22.70 -2.82 -3.43
C ALA A 28 23.56 -1.81 -4.21
N ASP A 29 23.13 -1.36 -5.39
CA ASP A 29 23.81 -0.26 -6.11
C ASP A 29 23.23 1.08 -5.65
N PRO A 30 24.00 1.93 -4.93
CA PRO A 30 23.53 3.22 -4.44
C PRO A 30 23.17 4.20 -5.57
N ARG A 31 23.57 3.93 -6.81
CA ARG A 31 23.24 4.75 -7.99
C ARG A 31 21.96 4.30 -8.69
N SER A 32 21.37 3.18 -8.28
CA SER A 32 20.13 2.70 -8.87
C SER A 32 18.94 3.60 -8.52
N ASP A 33 17.95 3.61 -9.40
CA ASP A 33 16.67 4.29 -9.11
C ASP A 33 15.97 3.68 -7.89
N LEU A 34 16.13 2.38 -7.66
CA LEU A 34 15.57 1.74 -6.46
C LEU A 34 16.23 2.26 -5.19
N ALA A 35 17.55 2.44 -5.16
CA ALA A 35 18.23 3.05 -4.04
C ALA A 35 17.81 4.52 -3.87
N ARG A 36 17.78 5.29 -4.96
CA ARG A 36 17.48 6.73 -4.95
C ARG A 36 16.04 7.06 -4.56
N PHE A 37 15.07 6.29 -5.06
CA PHE A 37 13.64 6.59 -4.90
C PHE A 37 12.92 5.60 -3.97
N GLY A 38 13.45 4.38 -3.83
CA GLY A 38 12.86 3.32 -3.00
C GLY A 38 13.48 3.19 -1.61
N VAL A 39 14.74 3.62 -1.42
CA VAL A 39 15.46 3.48 -0.15
C VAL A 39 15.80 4.82 0.48
N ALA A 40 16.36 5.77 -0.26
CA ALA A 40 16.89 7.00 0.30
C ALA A 40 15.84 7.92 0.99
N PRO A 41 14.67 8.22 0.37
CA PRO A 41 13.75 9.23 0.89
C PRO A 41 13.18 8.89 2.27
N ARG A 42 12.90 9.92 3.07
CA ARG A 42 12.41 9.78 4.45
C ARG A 42 11.06 10.45 4.65
N TYR A 43 10.19 9.77 5.41
CA TYR A 43 8.99 10.35 5.98
C TYR A 43 9.28 10.88 7.39
N PRO A 44 8.69 12.01 7.83
CA PRO A 44 7.83 12.92 7.07
C PRO A 44 8.60 14.00 6.28
N TRP A 45 9.91 14.17 6.54
CA TRP A 45 10.66 15.37 6.13
C TRP A 45 10.79 15.57 4.61
N ASP A 46 11.27 14.55 3.89
CA ASP A 46 11.49 14.65 2.45
C ASP A 46 10.15 14.69 1.70
N PHE A 47 9.16 13.94 2.20
CA PHE A 47 7.79 13.99 1.69
C PHE A 47 7.20 15.39 1.81
N ALA A 48 7.29 16.02 2.98
CA ALA A 48 6.79 17.37 3.18
C ALA A 48 7.55 18.41 2.35
N ALA A 49 8.87 18.24 2.17
CA ALA A 49 9.65 19.09 1.28
C ALA A 49 9.21 18.96 -0.18
N ASP A 50 8.95 17.74 -0.65
CA ASP A 50 8.51 17.48 -2.02
C ASP A 50 7.11 18.01 -2.31
N VAL A 51 6.20 17.91 -1.32
CA VAL A 51 4.87 18.52 -1.41
C VAL A 51 4.98 20.04 -1.48
N ARG A 52 5.73 20.69 -0.57
CA ARG A 52 5.90 22.16 -0.58
C ARG A 52 6.49 22.68 -1.89
N ALA A 53 7.45 21.95 -2.46
CA ALA A 53 8.11 22.33 -3.70
C ALA A 53 7.38 21.86 -4.98
N ASN A 54 6.14 21.36 -4.87
CA ASN A 54 5.33 20.86 -6.00
C ASN A 54 6.07 19.84 -6.89
N ARG A 55 6.85 18.97 -6.25
CA ARG A 55 7.72 17.97 -6.89
C ARG A 55 7.47 16.56 -6.37
N LEU A 56 6.30 16.33 -5.77
CA LEU A 56 5.87 15.02 -5.33
C LEU A 56 5.84 14.04 -6.52
N PRO A 57 6.45 12.85 -6.41
CA PRO A 57 6.40 11.84 -7.47
C PRO A 57 4.97 11.42 -7.83
N GLN A 58 4.78 10.94 -9.06
CA GLN A 58 3.48 10.47 -9.55
C GLN A 58 2.88 9.34 -8.70
N VAL A 59 3.74 8.50 -8.12
CA VAL A 59 3.38 7.44 -7.17
C VAL A 59 4.32 7.54 -5.97
N SER A 60 3.74 7.67 -4.78
CA SER A 60 4.47 7.78 -3.52
C SER A 60 3.94 6.75 -2.52
N TRP A 61 4.81 5.86 -2.07
CA TRP A 61 4.54 4.92 -0.97
C TRP A 61 5.00 5.55 0.34
N LEU A 62 4.14 5.64 1.34
CA LEU A 62 4.46 6.12 2.67
C LEU A 62 4.43 4.94 3.63
N VAL A 63 5.50 4.74 4.40
CA VAL A 63 5.57 3.69 5.41
C VAL A 63 5.85 4.34 6.76
N PRO A 64 4.83 4.43 7.65
CA PRO A 64 5.03 4.92 9.01
C PRO A 64 5.96 3.99 9.80
N ASN A 65 6.52 4.49 10.91
CA ASN A 65 7.21 3.63 11.86
C ASN A 65 6.19 2.79 12.65
N ILE A 66 6.65 1.71 13.28
CA ILE A 66 5.78 0.74 13.97
C ILE A 66 4.88 1.38 15.04
N LEU A 67 5.35 2.41 15.76
CA LEU A 67 4.57 3.04 16.85
C LEU A 67 3.35 3.80 16.32
N VAL A 68 3.35 4.14 15.03
CA VAL A 68 2.29 4.92 14.37
C VAL A 68 1.75 4.20 13.12
N SER A 69 1.93 2.87 13.05
CA SER A 69 1.43 2.04 11.94
C SER A 69 0.16 1.26 12.27
N GLU A 70 -0.36 1.36 13.51
CA GLU A 70 -1.46 0.53 14.03
C GLU A 70 -1.15 -0.97 14.03
N HIS A 71 0.14 -1.35 14.10
CA HIS A 71 0.52 -2.76 14.23
C HIS A 71 -0.10 -3.34 15.52
N PRO A 72 -0.63 -4.58 15.52
CA PRO A 72 -1.14 -5.21 16.74
C PRO A 72 -0.06 -5.18 17.83
N ALA A 73 -0.40 -4.62 19.00
CA ALA A 73 0.49 -4.23 20.11
C ALA A 73 0.88 -2.74 20.17
N MET A 74 0.49 -1.92 19.19
CA MET A 74 0.66 -0.46 19.22
C MET A 74 -0.71 0.24 19.33
N PRO A 75 -0.77 1.46 19.90
CA PRO A 75 -2.04 2.18 20.01
C PRO A 75 -2.59 2.65 18.65
N ASP A 76 -3.86 2.39 18.37
CA ASP A 76 -4.57 2.85 17.16
C ASP A 76 -4.48 4.38 16.98
N ALA A 77 -4.49 5.13 18.08
CA ALA A 77 -4.34 6.58 18.07
C ALA A 77 -3.05 7.04 17.36
N GLY A 78 -1.99 6.23 17.36
CA GLY A 78 -0.75 6.51 16.66
C GLY A 78 -0.94 6.56 15.14
N GLY A 79 -1.67 5.60 14.56
CA GLY A 79 -1.94 5.60 13.12
C GLY A 79 -2.88 6.71 12.69
N ALA A 80 -3.91 7.01 13.49
CA ALA A 80 -4.77 8.16 13.26
C ALA A 80 -3.95 9.48 13.18
N VAL A 81 -2.93 9.64 14.02
CA VAL A 81 -2.00 10.77 13.95
C VAL A 81 -1.20 10.75 12.65
N ALA A 82 -0.61 9.62 12.25
CA ALA A 82 0.14 9.51 11.01
C ALA A 82 -0.70 9.81 9.75
N MET A 83 -1.95 9.33 9.72
CA MET A 83 -2.90 9.64 8.65
C MET A 83 -3.24 11.13 8.61
N ALA A 84 -3.56 11.72 9.77
CA ALA A 84 -3.88 13.14 9.87
C ALA A 84 -2.70 14.03 9.46
N ASP A 85 -1.47 13.69 9.85
CA ASP A 85 -0.27 14.45 9.50
C ASP A 85 0.07 14.32 8.02
N THR A 86 -0.07 13.13 7.44
CA THR A 86 0.06 12.93 5.99
C THR A 86 -0.93 13.82 5.23
N LEU A 87 -2.20 13.82 5.66
CA LEU A 87 -3.23 14.64 5.04
C LEU A 87 -2.95 16.13 5.21
N ARG A 88 -2.50 16.59 6.39
CA ARG A 88 -2.08 17.99 6.63
C ARG A 88 -0.94 18.40 5.71
N ILE A 89 0.07 17.54 5.52
CA ILE A 89 1.18 17.80 4.61
C ILE A 89 0.65 17.97 3.18
N LEU A 90 -0.17 17.03 2.68
CA LEU A 90 -0.76 17.13 1.35
C LEU A 90 -1.59 18.40 1.16
N LEU A 91 -2.42 18.74 2.15
CA LEU A 91 -3.28 19.93 2.15
C LEU A 91 -2.49 21.25 2.24
N SER A 92 -1.23 21.23 2.65
CA SER A 92 -0.38 22.43 2.70
C SER A 92 -0.03 23.01 1.32
N ASN A 93 -0.22 22.23 0.25
CA ASN A 93 -0.04 22.70 -1.13
C ASN A 93 -1.29 22.35 -1.97
N PRO A 94 -2.20 23.33 -2.20
CA PRO A 94 -3.41 23.10 -3.00
C PRO A 94 -3.14 22.57 -4.41
N ALA A 95 -2.05 22.99 -5.06
CA ALA A 95 -1.69 22.55 -6.41
C ALA A 95 -1.23 21.08 -6.48
N VAL A 96 -0.79 20.52 -5.34
CA VAL A 96 -0.54 19.08 -5.17
C VAL A 96 -1.86 18.39 -4.83
N TRP A 97 -2.55 18.84 -3.78
CA TRP A 97 -3.76 18.19 -3.27
C TRP A 97 -4.85 18.01 -4.35
N GLU A 98 -5.09 19.02 -5.19
CA GLU A 98 -6.17 19.02 -6.18
C GLU A 98 -6.10 17.87 -7.21
N LYS A 99 -4.93 17.23 -7.32
CA LYS A 99 -4.64 16.14 -8.26
C LYS A 99 -4.14 14.86 -7.56
N THR A 100 -4.27 14.77 -6.24
CA THR A 100 -3.77 13.63 -5.45
C THR A 100 -4.90 12.74 -4.93
N ALA A 101 -4.61 11.44 -4.83
CA ALA A 101 -5.38 10.49 -4.04
C ALA A 101 -4.47 9.91 -2.96
N LEU A 102 -4.89 10.02 -1.70
CA LEU A 102 -4.28 9.29 -0.58
C LEU A 102 -5.05 7.99 -0.40
N ILE A 103 -4.37 6.86 -0.56
CA ILE A 103 -4.92 5.52 -0.31
C ILE A 103 -4.30 5.03 1.00
N VAL A 104 -5.13 4.81 2.01
CA VAL A 104 -4.72 4.21 3.28
C VAL A 104 -5.10 2.75 3.24
N SER A 105 -4.12 1.87 3.38
CA SER A 105 -4.31 0.42 3.42
C SER A 105 -3.46 -0.20 4.51
N TYR A 106 -3.96 -1.28 5.07
CA TYR A 106 -3.25 -2.13 6.01
C TYR A 106 -2.61 -3.28 5.24
N ASP A 107 -1.49 -3.81 5.69
CA ASP A 107 -0.80 -4.92 5.03
C ASP A 107 -1.38 -6.30 5.41
N GLU A 108 -1.97 -6.40 6.59
CA GLU A 108 -2.60 -7.61 7.13
C GLU A 108 -3.70 -7.29 8.17
N ASN A 109 -4.42 -8.31 8.66
CA ASN A 109 -5.61 -8.16 9.51
C ASN A 109 -5.32 -8.15 11.02
N GLY A 110 -4.06 -8.16 11.42
CA GLY A 110 -3.59 -8.18 12.79
C GLY A 110 -3.81 -9.48 13.55
N GLY A 111 -4.23 -10.55 12.84
CA GLY A 111 -4.76 -11.76 13.45
C GLY A 111 -6.18 -11.60 14.03
N PHE A 112 -6.84 -10.46 13.83
CA PHE A 112 -8.21 -10.24 14.26
C PHE A 112 -9.20 -11.00 13.37
N PHE A 113 -10.30 -11.46 13.96
CA PHE A 113 -11.33 -12.21 13.23
C PHE A 113 -12.09 -11.32 12.23
N ASP A 114 -12.28 -11.83 11.02
CA ASP A 114 -13.25 -11.33 10.04
C ASP A 114 -14.20 -12.46 9.62
N HIS A 115 -15.48 -12.15 9.48
CA HIS A 115 -16.52 -13.14 9.21
C HIS A 115 -16.62 -13.55 7.72
N VAL A 116 -16.02 -12.79 6.81
CA VAL A 116 -16.11 -13.06 5.37
C VAL A 116 -15.04 -14.05 4.97
N VAL A 117 -15.49 -15.15 4.38
CA VAL A 117 -14.58 -16.12 3.78
C VAL A 117 -13.92 -15.49 2.54
N PRO A 118 -12.58 -15.46 2.47
CA PRO A 118 -11.89 -14.82 1.36
C PRO A 118 -12.06 -15.62 0.06
N PRO A 119 -12.23 -14.94 -1.09
CA PRO A 119 -12.15 -15.60 -2.39
C PRO A 119 -10.81 -16.33 -2.53
N THR A 120 -10.89 -17.64 -2.76
CA THR A 120 -9.72 -18.52 -2.87
C THR A 120 -9.64 -19.06 -4.28
N ALA A 121 -8.45 -19.06 -4.87
CA ALA A 121 -8.25 -19.65 -6.19
C ALA A 121 -8.56 -21.15 -6.18
N PRO A 122 -9.13 -21.72 -7.26
CA PRO A 122 -9.25 -23.17 -7.38
C PRO A 122 -7.88 -23.87 -7.36
N PRO A 123 -7.75 -25.09 -6.80
CA PRO A 123 -6.51 -25.85 -6.81
C PRO A 123 -5.88 -25.94 -8.20
N GLY A 124 -4.56 -25.73 -8.27
CA GLY A 124 -3.80 -25.76 -9.53
C GLY A 124 -3.84 -24.47 -10.34
N THR A 125 -4.50 -23.41 -9.86
CA THR A 125 -4.46 -22.09 -10.52
C THR A 125 -3.02 -21.57 -10.56
N ALA A 126 -2.52 -21.32 -11.77
CA ALA A 126 -1.14 -20.90 -12.00
C ALA A 126 -0.81 -19.57 -11.30
N GLY A 127 0.25 -19.58 -10.51
CA GLY A 127 0.73 -18.39 -9.77
C GLY A 127 -0.03 -18.05 -8.49
N GLU A 128 -1.05 -18.84 -8.11
CA GLU A 128 -1.88 -18.58 -6.92
C GLU A 128 -1.63 -19.58 -5.77
N TYR A 129 -0.64 -20.45 -5.92
CA TYR A 129 -0.27 -21.49 -4.94
C TYR A 129 1.23 -21.48 -4.67
N LEU A 130 1.63 -21.85 -3.46
CA LEU A 130 3.05 -21.98 -3.11
C LEU A 130 3.71 -23.13 -3.90
N THR A 131 4.68 -22.78 -4.75
CA THR A 131 5.43 -23.73 -5.59
C THR A 131 6.87 -23.95 -5.15
N VAL A 132 7.24 -23.51 -3.94
CA VAL A 132 8.62 -23.64 -3.45
C VAL A 132 9.05 -25.12 -3.38
N PRO A 133 10.24 -25.50 -3.87
CA PRO A 133 10.63 -26.91 -3.91
C PRO A 133 10.67 -27.57 -2.54
N ASP A 134 11.29 -26.91 -1.56
CA ASP A 134 11.55 -27.44 -0.22
C ASP A 134 10.62 -26.82 0.84
N ILE A 135 9.30 -26.93 0.65
CA ILE A 135 8.34 -26.42 1.64
C ILE A 135 8.48 -27.16 2.98
N ASP A 136 8.87 -28.44 2.93
CA ASP A 136 9.02 -29.31 4.10
C ASP A 136 10.23 -28.92 4.95
N GLY A 137 11.25 -28.29 4.35
CA GLY A 137 12.39 -27.70 5.05
C GLY A 137 12.12 -26.33 5.70
N VAL A 138 10.97 -25.70 5.43
CA VAL A 138 10.61 -24.39 6.02
C VAL A 138 9.95 -24.60 7.37
N ALA A 139 10.63 -24.23 8.45
CA ALA A 139 10.08 -24.31 9.81
C ALA A 139 8.74 -23.56 9.93
N GLY A 140 7.73 -24.24 10.47
CA GLY A 140 6.38 -23.68 10.63
C GLY A 140 5.48 -23.78 9.40
N SER A 141 5.97 -24.28 8.25
CA SER A 141 5.13 -24.44 7.05
C SER A 141 4.10 -25.57 7.15
N GLY A 142 4.39 -26.59 7.98
CA GLY A 142 3.60 -27.82 8.05
C GLY A 142 3.52 -28.59 6.73
N GLY A 143 4.41 -28.33 5.76
CA GLY A 143 4.33 -28.89 4.41
C GLY A 143 3.17 -28.35 3.56
N ILE A 144 2.48 -27.31 4.04
CA ILE A 144 1.24 -26.81 3.42
C ILE A 144 1.57 -26.03 2.15
N ARG A 145 1.10 -26.55 1.01
CA ARG A 145 1.15 -25.90 -0.31
C ARG A 145 -0.17 -25.22 -0.63
N GLY A 146 -0.56 -24.33 0.27
CA GLY A 146 -1.85 -23.63 0.22
C GLY A 146 -1.92 -22.55 -0.85
N PRO A 147 -3.13 -22.01 -1.08
CA PRO A 147 -3.30 -20.80 -1.88
C PRO A 147 -2.56 -19.62 -1.23
N ILE A 148 -2.05 -18.70 -2.06
CA ILE A 148 -1.35 -17.48 -1.62
C ILE A 148 -2.35 -16.40 -1.18
N GLY A 149 -3.58 -16.45 -1.71
CA GLY A 149 -4.63 -15.52 -1.36
C GLY A 149 -6.00 -15.87 -1.99
N LEU A 150 -6.98 -14.98 -1.88
CA LEU A 150 -6.93 -13.74 -1.09
C LEU A 150 -6.85 -14.04 0.42
N GLY A 151 -6.38 -13.07 1.20
CA GLY A 151 -6.34 -13.14 2.66
C GLY A 151 -7.60 -12.54 3.30
N PHE A 152 -7.57 -12.42 4.62
CA PHE A 152 -8.60 -11.71 5.37
C PHE A 152 -8.81 -10.28 4.86
N ARG A 153 -10.04 -9.77 5.01
CA ARG A 153 -10.35 -8.39 4.66
C ARG A 153 -9.60 -7.45 5.58
N VAL A 154 -9.13 -6.35 5.01
CA VAL A 154 -8.58 -5.21 5.73
C VAL A 154 -9.29 -3.93 5.30
N PRO A 155 -9.36 -2.90 6.17
CA PRO A 155 -9.90 -1.61 5.76
C PRO A 155 -9.07 -0.99 4.62
N CYS A 156 -9.72 -0.20 3.77
CA CYS A 156 -9.06 0.61 2.76
C CYS A 156 -9.82 1.93 2.62
N LEU A 157 -9.12 3.05 2.74
CA LEU A 157 -9.69 4.39 2.60
C LEU A 157 -9.08 5.09 1.38
N VAL A 158 -9.93 5.75 0.60
CA VAL A 158 -9.50 6.60 -0.52
C VAL A 158 -9.91 8.04 -0.24
N ILE A 159 -8.93 8.87 0.08
CA ILE A 159 -9.12 10.28 0.45
C ILE A 159 -8.61 11.15 -0.70
N SER A 160 -9.52 11.78 -1.43
CA SER A 160 -9.18 12.53 -2.64
C SER A 160 -10.25 13.58 -2.99
N PRO A 161 -9.91 14.67 -3.70
CA PRO A 161 -10.90 15.51 -4.38
C PRO A 161 -11.83 14.74 -5.34
N PHE A 162 -11.40 13.55 -5.79
CA PHE A 162 -12.15 12.67 -6.70
C PHE A 162 -12.99 11.60 -5.99
N SER A 163 -12.92 11.45 -4.66
CA SER A 163 -13.72 10.47 -3.90
C SER A 163 -14.79 11.13 -3.01
N ARG A 164 -15.15 12.38 -3.31
CA ARG A 164 -16.12 13.18 -2.54
C ARG A 164 -17.54 12.63 -2.65
N GLY A 165 -18.26 12.67 -1.53
CA GLY A 165 -19.67 12.27 -1.45
C GLY A 165 -19.92 11.03 -0.58
N GLY A 166 -18.94 10.55 0.17
CA GLY A 166 -19.12 9.38 1.06
C GLY A 166 -19.35 8.09 0.26
N LEU A 167 -18.49 7.86 -0.73
CA LEU A 167 -18.58 6.67 -1.58
C LEU A 167 -18.17 5.42 -0.79
N MET A 168 -19.01 4.39 -0.84
CA MET A 168 -18.63 3.03 -0.47
C MET A 168 -18.53 2.20 -1.75
N ALA A 169 -17.31 1.79 -2.10
CA ALA A 169 -17.08 0.86 -3.20
C ALA A 169 -17.24 -0.58 -2.68
N HIS A 170 -18.06 -1.38 -3.36
CA HIS A 170 -18.40 -2.75 -2.96
C HIS A 170 -17.73 -3.83 -3.82
N ASP A 171 -16.93 -3.43 -4.81
CA ASP A 171 -16.16 -4.38 -5.61
C ASP A 171 -15.17 -5.15 -4.73
N VAL A 172 -14.80 -6.36 -5.17
CA VAL A 172 -13.75 -7.14 -4.51
C VAL A 172 -12.40 -6.50 -4.82
N PHE A 173 -11.70 -6.03 -3.79
CA PHE A 173 -10.33 -5.52 -3.91
C PHE A 173 -9.36 -6.29 -3.03
N ASP A 174 -8.09 -6.19 -3.40
CA ASP A 174 -6.92 -6.68 -2.68
C ASP A 174 -5.77 -5.67 -2.87
N HIS A 175 -4.61 -5.89 -2.23
CA HIS A 175 -3.43 -5.02 -2.43
C HIS A 175 -3.02 -4.90 -3.90
N THR A 176 -3.30 -5.96 -4.66
CA THR A 176 -3.46 -6.00 -6.12
C THR A 176 -3.95 -4.77 -6.84
N SER A 177 -5.11 -4.36 -6.35
CA SER A 177 -6.00 -3.44 -7.02
C SER A 177 -5.40 -2.03 -7.04
N GLN A 178 -4.50 -1.71 -6.10
CA GLN A 178 -3.69 -0.50 -6.11
C GLN A 178 -2.69 -0.49 -7.27
N LEU A 179 -2.05 -1.63 -7.56
CA LEU A 179 -1.14 -1.77 -8.70
C LEU A 179 -1.92 -1.66 -10.02
N ARG A 180 -3.13 -2.21 -10.08
CA ARG A 180 -4.01 -2.08 -11.26
C ARG A 180 -4.47 -0.65 -11.49
N LEU A 181 -4.74 0.11 -10.42
CA LEU A 181 -5.03 1.53 -10.52
C LEU A 181 -3.85 2.29 -11.13
N ILE A 182 -2.63 2.00 -10.69
CA ILE A 182 -1.39 2.57 -11.23
C ILE A 182 -1.19 2.17 -12.69
N GLU A 183 -1.37 0.89 -13.02
CA GLU A 183 -1.30 0.35 -14.39
C GLU A 183 -2.27 1.09 -15.32
N LYS A 184 -3.53 1.23 -14.90
CA LYS A 184 -4.57 1.91 -15.67
C LYS A 184 -4.31 3.40 -15.81
N ARG A 185 -3.79 4.05 -14.77
CA ARG A 185 -3.53 5.50 -14.77
C ARG A 185 -2.30 5.89 -15.59
N PHE A 186 -1.23 5.11 -15.51
CA PHE A 186 0.08 5.48 -16.05
C PHE A 186 0.57 4.58 -17.19
N GLY A 187 -0.16 3.52 -17.53
CA GLY A 187 0.21 2.58 -18.59
C GLY A 187 1.41 1.70 -18.24
N VAL A 188 1.70 1.51 -16.95
CA VAL A 188 2.83 0.70 -16.47
C VAL A 188 2.37 -0.74 -16.24
N PRO A 189 2.97 -1.76 -16.90
CA PRO A 189 2.50 -3.14 -16.79
C PRO A 189 2.74 -3.71 -15.39
N VAL A 190 1.80 -4.56 -14.93
CA VAL A 190 1.96 -5.37 -13.72
C VAL A 190 2.09 -6.85 -14.14
N PRO A 191 3.30 -7.29 -14.52
CA PRO A 191 3.51 -8.60 -15.14
C PRO A 191 3.31 -9.77 -14.17
N ASN A 192 3.46 -9.52 -12.87
CA ASN A 192 3.36 -10.55 -11.83
C ASN A 192 1.92 -10.74 -11.33
N LEU A 193 0.94 -10.06 -11.94
CA LEU A 193 -0.46 -10.24 -11.60
C LEU A 193 -1.09 -11.34 -12.46
N THR A 194 -1.52 -12.43 -11.81
CA THR A 194 -2.06 -13.61 -12.49
C THR A 194 -3.37 -13.33 -13.23
N ALA A 195 -3.69 -14.19 -14.21
CA ALA A 195 -4.95 -14.11 -14.94
C ALA A 195 -6.18 -14.28 -14.02
N TRP A 196 -6.10 -15.20 -13.05
CA TRP A 196 -7.17 -15.42 -12.09
C TRP A 196 -7.40 -14.19 -11.23
N ARG A 197 -6.34 -13.58 -10.67
CA ARG A 197 -6.51 -12.40 -9.82
C ARG A 197 -7.09 -11.21 -10.60
N ARG A 198 -6.70 -11.04 -11.87
CA ARG A 198 -7.31 -10.03 -12.76
C ARG A 198 -8.81 -10.26 -13.00
N SER A 199 -9.29 -11.50 -12.96
CA SER A 199 -10.71 -11.83 -13.15
C SER A 199 -11.54 -11.74 -11.88
N VAL A 200 -10.93 -11.82 -10.68
CA VAL A 200 -11.66 -11.80 -9.41
C VAL A 200 -11.58 -10.47 -8.65
N THR A 201 -10.52 -9.67 -8.82
CA THR A 201 -10.40 -8.36 -8.16
C THR A 201 -10.67 -7.21 -9.11
N GLY A 202 -11.07 -6.05 -8.58
CA GLY A 202 -11.24 -4.81 -9.33
C GLY A 202 -9.94 -4.03 -9.50
N ASP A 203 -10.01 -2.87 -10.17
CA ASP A 203 -8.86 -1.97 -10.41
C ASP A 203 -8.91 -0.69 -9.56
N MET A 204 -9.76 -0.66 -8.52
CA MET A 204 -10.07 0.47 -7.65
C MET A 204 -10.68 1.72 -8.32
N THR A 205 -10.97 1.70 -9.63
CA THR A 205 -11.51 2.92 -10.27
C THR A 205 -12.90 3.31 -9.78
N SER A 206 -13.71 2.36 -9.29
CA SER A 206 -15.02 2.62 -8.69
C SER A 206 -14.95 3.33 -7.33
N ALA A 207 -13.77 3.40 -6.69
CA ALA A 207 -13.56 4.20 -5.49
C ALA A 207 -13.48 5.72 -5.76
N PHE A 208 -13.54 6.12 -7.04
CA PHE A 208 -13.48 7.50 -7.50
C PHE A 208 -14.71 7.86 -8.33
N ASN A 209 -15.12 9.11 -8.26
CA ASN A 209 -16.10 9.72 -9.15
C ASN A 209 -15.37 10.66 -10.12
N PHE A 210 -14.93 10.12 -11.25
CA PHE A 210 -14.30 10.90 -12.31
C PHE A 210 -15.31 11.59 -13.25
N ALA A 211 -16.61 11.33 -13.09
CA ALA A 211 -17.66 11.96 -13.90
C ALA A 211 -17.92 13.43 -13.48
N VAL A 212 -17.49 13.81 -12.28
CA VAL A 212 -17.63 15.16 -11.73
C VAL A 212 -16.25 15.80 -11.56
N PRO A 213 -16.08 17.11 -11.85
CA PRO A 213 -14.82 17.80 -11.58
C PRO A 213 -14.39 17.64 -10.10
N PRO A 214 -13.07 17.57 -9.81
CA PRO A 214 -12.59 17.37 -8.45
C PRO A 214 -13.05 18.50 -7.53
N ASN A 215 -13.59 18.15 -6.37
CA ASN A 215 -13.96 19.14 -5.36
C ASN A 215 -12.73 19.46 -4.48
N ARG A 216 -12.15 20.63 -4.72
CA ARG A 216 -10.87 21.08 -4.15
C ARG A 216 -10.96 21.72 -2.76
N ARG A 217 -12.17 21.90 -2.20
CA ARG A 217 -12.31 22.51 -0.86
C ARG A 217 -11.54 21.68 0.18
N HIS A 218 -11.22 22.22 1.35
CA HIS A 218 -10.69 21.35 2.42
C HIS A 218 -11.76 20.34 2.88
N PRO A 219 -11.38 19.10 3.25
CA PRO A 219 -12.26 18.21 4.01
C PRO A 219 -12.63 18.92 5.31
N SER A 220 -13.94 18.98 5.62
CA SER A 220 -14.47 19.52 6.88
C SER A 220 -14.42 18.48 7.99
#